data_AF-Q46YM6-F1
#
_entry.id   AF-Q46YM6-F1
#
_cell.length_a   1.000
_cell.length_b   1.000
_cell.length_c   1.000
_cell.angle_alpha   90.00
_cell.angle_beta   90.00
_cell.angle_gamma   90.00
#
_symmetry.space_group_name_H-M   'P 1'
#
loop_
_entity.id
_entity.type
_entity.pdbx_description
1 polymer ?
#
loop_
_entity_poly.entity_id
_entity_poly.type
_entity_poly.pdbx_seq_one_letter_code
_entity_poly.pdbx_strand_id
1 'polypeptide(L)'
;MPKIYVKKAFTLQHEGEKHEFPVGNHTVAAGVAEHWYVKAHIGEEPAAGGETDQSDLAEQRAALDSAAQFLEGRAEQLAKLQEELADREKAVAEREDAADQRDVSLLAREKAVTEREQAAEKAAADAAKAAKAK
;
A
#
# COMPACT_ATOMS: atom_id res chain seq x y z
N MET A 1 -8.09 -8.55 59.46
CA MET A 1 -9.11 -8.28 58.44
C MET A 1 -8.62 -8.89 57.13
N PRO A 2 -9.34 -9.84 56.51
CA PRO A 2 -8.93 -10.48 55.27
C PRO A 2 -8.83 -9.52 54.07
N LYS A 3 -7.85 -9.77 53.19
CA LYS A 3 -7.70 -9.11 51.88
C LYS A 3 -8.44 -9.94 50.83
N ILE A 4 -9.29 -9.28 50.03
CA ILE A 4 -10.00 -9.88 48.90
C ILE A 4 -9.70 -9.12 47.62
N TYR A 5 -9.62 -9.81 46.47
CA TYR A 5 -9.57 -9.18 45.16
C TYR A 5 -10.92 -9.31 44.46
N VAL A 6 -11.58 -8.18 44.19
CA VAL A 6 -12.89 -8.12 43.54
C VAL A 6 -12.69 -8.09 42.04
N LYS A 7 -13.12 -9.14 41.32
CA LYS A 7 -13.00 -9.25 39.85
C LYS A 7 -14.04 -8.44 39.09
N LYS A 8 -15.20 -8.18 39.71
CA LYS A 8 -16.31 -7.41 39.13
C LYS A 8 -16.96 -6.58 40.22
N ALA A 9 -17.14 -5.28 39.97
CA ALA A 9 -17.74 -4.38 40.95
C ALA A 9 -19.15 -4.84 41.34
N PHE A 10 -19.46 -4.79 42.64
CA PHE A 10 -20.76 -5.16 43.18
C PHE A 10 -21.09 -4.37 44.44
N THR A 11 -22.34 -4.48 44.88
CA THR A 11 -22.79 -3.93 46.16
C THR A 11 -23.37 -5.04 47.02
N LEU A 12 -22.99 -5.09 48.29
CA LEU A 12 -23.53 -6.00 49.29
C LEU A 12 -24.35 -5.22 50.32
N GLN A 13 -25.53 -5.71 50.67
CA GLN A 13 -26.22 -5.26 51.88
C GLN A 13 -25.97 -6.27 53.00
N HIS A 14 -25.33 -5.86 54.09
CA HIS A 14 -24.99 -6.71 55.23
C HIS A 14 -25.29 -5.94 56.52
N GLU A 15 -25.95 -6.59 57.48
CA GLU A 15 -26.35 -5.97 58.76
C GLU A 15 -27.13 -4.64 58.64
N GLY A 16 -27.86 -4.45 57.53
CA GLY A 16 -28.62 -3.22 57.26
C GLY A 16 -27.82 -2.11 56.58
N GLU A 17 -26.50 -2.25 56.47
CA GLU A 17 -25.62 -1.31 55.77
C GLU A 17 -25.32 -1.77 54.33
N LYS A 18 -25.14 -0.79 53.44
CA LYS A 18 -24.80 -1.00 52.03
C LYS A 18 -23.30 -0.79 51.83
N HIS A 19 -22.58 -1.86 51.48
CA HIS A 19 -21.15 -1.82 51.17
C HIS A 19 -20.94 -1.89 49.65
N GLU A 20 -20.22 -0.92 49.11
CA GLU A 20 -19.83 -0.90 47.70
C GLU A 20 -18.41 -1.46 47.54
N PHE A 21 -18.25 -2.39 46.62
CA PHE A 21 -16.99 -3.07 46.31
C PHE A 21 -16.62 -2.81 44.85
N PRO A 22 -15.79 -1.80 44.55
CA PRO A 22 -15.26 -1.61 43.20
C PRO A 22 -14.25 -2.72 42.85
N VAL A 23 -13.89 -2.85 41.58
CA VAL A 23 -12.86 -3.81 41.14
C VAL A 23 -11.52 -3.47 41.79
N GLY A 24 -10.82 -4.47 42.32
CA GLY A 24 -9.51 -4.29 42.96
C GLY A 24 -9.37 -4.94 44.33
N ASN A 25 -8.27 -4.60 45.00
CA ASN A 25 -7.92 -5.12 46.32
C ASN A 25 -8.65 -4.38 47.45
N HIS A 26 -9.35 -5.12 48.30
CA HIS A 26 -10.08 -4.58 49.45
C HIS A 26 -9.74 -5.33 50.74
N THR A 27 -9.68 -4.60 51.85
CA THR A 27 -9.55 -5.17 53.20
C THR A 27 -10.92 -5.12 53.87
N VAL A 28 -11.49 -6.29 54.19
CA VAL A 28 -12.86 -6.39 54.71
C VAL A 28 -12.90 -7.15 56.04
N ALA A 29 -14.01 -7.04 56.77
CA ALA A 29 -14.25 -7.85 57.96
C ALA A 29 -14.40 -9.34 57.60
N ALA A 30 -14.08 -10.24 58.55
CA ALA A 30 -14.11 -11.69 58.32
C ALA A 30 -15.50 -12.19 57.88
N GLY A 31 -16.58 -11.71 58.51
CA GLY A 31 -17.95 -12.08 58.14
C GLY A 31 -18.34 -11.67 56.72
N VAL A 32 -17.80 -10.54 56.23
CA VAL A 32 -18.01 -10.06 54.86
C VAL A 32 -17.22 -10.89 53.85
N ALA A 33 -15.95 -11.22 54.14
CA ALA A 33 -15.15 -12.10 53.29
C ALA A 33 -15.73 -13.52 53.18
N GLU A 34 -16.40 -14.00 54.23
CA GLU A 34 -17.04 -15.32 54.23
C GLU A 34 -18.40 -15.35 53.53
N HIS A 35 -19.01 -14.20 53.29
CA HIS A 35 -20.31 -14.07 52.66
C HIS A 35 -20.31 -14.66 51.25
N TRP A 36 -21.29 -15.52 50.94
CA TRP A 36 -21.37 -16.26 49.67
C TRP A 36 -21.33 -15.33 48.45
N TYR A 37 -21.98 -14.16 48.54
CA TYR A 37 -22.01 -13.17 47.47
C TYR A 37 -20.63 -12.54 47.21
N VAL A 38 -19.84 -12.30 48.27
CA VAL A 38 -18.47 -11.80 48.15
C VAL A 38 -17.58 -12.87 47.52
N LYS A 39 -17.68 -14.12 47.98
CA LYS A 39 -16.95 -15.27 47.41
C LYS A 39 -17.21 -15.47 45.92
N ALA A 40 -18.43 -15.22 45.44
CA ALA A 40 -18.76 -15.31 44.01
C ALA A 40 -18.10 -14.22 43.16
N HIS A 41 -17.81 -13.06 43.75
CA HIS A 41 -17.30 -11.86 43.08
C HIS A 41 -15.83 -11.57 43.36
N ILE A 42 -15.16 -12.42 44.13
CA ILE A 42 -13.70 -12.40 44.27
C ILE A 42 -13.05 -13.36 43.26
N GLY A 43 -11.78 -13.13 42.99
CA GLY A 43 -10.96 -13.97 42.11
C GLY A 43 -9.50 -13.91 42.53
N GLU A 44 -8.65 -14.58 41.76
CA GLU A 44 -7.21 -14.41 41.88
C GLU A 44 -6.85 -12.95 41.53
N GLU A 45 -5.98 -12.35 42.34
CA GLU A 45 -5.40 -11.04 42.04
C GLU A 45 -4.68 -11.18 40.69
N PRO A 46 -5.07 -10.42 39.64
CA PRO A 46 -4.34 -10.46 38.38
C PRO A 46 -2.90 -10.11 38.71
N ALA A 47 -1.95 -10.91 38.20
CA ALA A 47 -0.55 -10.55 38.21
C ALA A 47 -0.49 -9.07 37.79
N ALA A 48 0.10 -8.23 38.64
CA ALA A 48 0.14 -6.78 38.47
C ALA A 48 0.35 -6.49 36.98
N GLY A 49 -0.65 -5.82 36.37
CA GLY A 49 -0.83 -5.75 34.93
C GLY A 49 0.52 -5.54 34.26
N GLY A 50 0.91 -6.48 33.39
CA GLY A 50 2.27 -6.61 32.87
C GLY A 50 2.87 -5.24 32.62
N GLU A 51 3.85 -4.89 33.45
CA GLU A 51 4.68 -3.72 33.23
C GLU A 51 5.29 -3.93 31.84
N THR A 52 4.69 -3.29 30.83
CA THR A 52 5.34 -3.21 29.53
C THR A 52 6.60 -2.42 29.82
N ASP A 53 7.72 -3.12 29.86
CA ASP A 53 8.98 -2.53 30.25
C ASP A 53 9.21 -1.31 29.36
N GLN A 54 9.67 -0.20 29.92
CA GLN A 54 9.94 1.00 29.12
C GLN A 54 10.93 0.72 27.98
N SER A 55 11.73 -0.34 28.13
CA SER A 55 12.58 -0.93 27.08
C SER A 55 11.77 -1.42 25.87
N ASP A 56 10.68 -2.16 26.07
CA ASP A 56 9.83 -2.69 25.00
C ASP A 56 9.17 -1.57 24.20
N LEU A 57 8.75 -0.49 24.87
CA LEU A 57 8.19 0.68 24.21
C LEU A 57 9.23 1.46 23.42
N ALA A 58 10.48 1.52 23.90
CA ALA A 58 11.58 2.15 23.18
C ALA A 58 11.96 1.36 21.92
N GLU A 59 12.03 0.03 22.02
CA GLU A 59 12.29 -0.85 20.88
C GLU A 59 11.19 -0.77 19.82
N GLN A 60 9.92 -0.76 20.22
CA GLN A 60 8.79 -0.59 19.29
C GLN A 60 8.84 0.76 18.56
N ARG A 61 9.20 1.84 19.25
CA ARG A 61 9.38 3.16 18.62
C ARG A 61 10.52 3.15 17.60
N ALA A 62 11.67 2.58 17.97
CA ALA A 62 12.79 2.46 17.06
C ALA A 62 12.45 1.61 15.82
N ALA A 63 11.67 0.54 15.99
CA ALA A 63 11.18 -0.27 14.88
C ALA A 63 10.21 0.51 13.96
N LEU A 64 9.31 1.31 14.54
CA LEU A 64 8.40 2.17 13.79
C LEU A 64 9.16 3.25 13.01
N ASP A 65 10.15 3.90 13.62
CA ASP A 65 10.97 4.92 12.96
C ASP A 65 11.76 4.31 11.78
N SER A 66 12.33 3.11 11.97
CA SER A 66 13.02 2.38 10.91
C SER A 66 12.06 1.99 9.77
N ALA A 67 10.86 1.53 10.09
CA ALA A 67 9.84 1.20 9.09
C ALA A 67 9.39 2.44 8.31
N ALA A 68 9.23 3.59 8.99
CA ALA A 68 8.88 4.86 8.36
C ALA A 68 9.95 5.30 7.36
N GLN A 69 11.23 5.26 7.74
CA GLN A 69 12.35 5.59 6.85
C GLN A 69 12.43 4.65 5.64
N PHE A 70 12.18 3.35 5.85
CA PHE A 70 12.14 2.40 4.74
C PHE A 70 11.00 2.70 3.76
N LEU A 71 9.81 3.03 4.27
CA LEU A 71 8.66 3.38 3.44
C LEU A 71 8.88 4.69 2.68
N GLU A 72 9.52 5.68 3.30
CA GLU A 72 9.89 6.93 2.65
C GLU A 72 10.86 6.69 1.48
N GLY A 73 11.93 5.91 1.70
CA GLY A 73 12.87 5.55 0.62
C GLY A 73 12.19 4.74 -0.51
N ARG A 74 11.20 3.91 -0.20
CA ARG A 74 10.39 3.21 -1.21
C ARG A 74 9.49 4.16 -1.99
N ALA A 75 8.90 5.16 -1.33
CA ALA A 75 8.05 6.16 -1.99
C ALA A 75 8.87 7.01 -2.97
N GLU A 76 10.08 7.43 -2.59
CA GLU A 76 11.01 8.13 -3.49
C GLU A 76 11.39 7.27 -4.70
N GLN A 77 11.71 6.00 -4.48
CA GLN A 77 12.03 5.07 -5.57
C GLN A 77 10.85 4.91 -6.54
N LEU A 78 9.63 4.80 -6.02
CA LEU A 78 8.42 4.69 -6.84
C LEU A 78 8.16 5.97 -7.64
N ALA A 79 8.32 7.14 -7.04
CA ALA A 79 8.16 8.42 -7.74
C ALA A 79 9.13 8.53 -8.92
N LYS A 80 10.41 8.15 -8.70
CA LYS A 80 11.41 8.12 -9.77
C LYS A 80 11.03 7.15 -10.90
N LEU A 81 10.59 5.93 -10.56
CA LEU A 81 10.18 4.96 -11.56
C LEU A 81 8.96 5.42 -12.37
N GLN A 82 8.03 6.14 -11.74
CA GLN A 82 6.88 6.73 -12.42
C GLN A 82 7.29 7.81 -13.41
N GLU A 83 8.22 8.70 -13.03
CA GLU A 83 8.78 9.72 -13.93
C GLU A 83 9.49 9.06 -15.12
N GLU A 84 10.36 8.08 -14.87
CA GLU A 84 11.05 7.37 -15.94
C GLU A 84 10.11 6.58 -16.86
N LEU A 85 8.96 6.13 -16.36
CA LEU A 85 7.94 5.44 -17.16
C LEU A 85 7.20 6.45 -18.05
N ALA A 86 6.81 7.61 -17.51
CA ALA A 86 6.20 8.68 -18.29
C ALA A 86 7.11 9.16 -19.43
N ASP A 87 8.41 9.31 -19.16
CA ASP A 87 9.40 9.66 -20.18
C ASP A 87 9.49 8.60 -21.29
N ARG A 88 9.46 7.31 -20.91
CA ARG A 88 9.49 6.20 -21.87
C ARG A 88 8.23 6.15 -22.71
N GLU A 89 7.06 6.36 -22.12
CA GLU A 89 5.78 6.41 -22.85
C GLU A 89 5.78 7.51 -23.89
N LYS A 90 6.27 8.71 -23.52
CA LYS A 90 6.42 9.82 -24.46
C LYS A 90 7.38 9.47 -25.60
N ALA A 91 8.53 8.89 -25.29
CA ALA A 91 9.52 8.51 -26.30
C ALA A 91 9.01 7.40 -27.25
N VAL A 92 8.12 6.52 -26.77
CA VAL A 92 7.45 5.52 -27.62
C VAL A 92 6.47 6.20 -28.56
N ALA A 93 5.60 7.08 -28.06
CA ALA A 93 4.65 7.82 -28.89
C ALA A 93 5.36 8.62 -29.99
N GLU A 94 6.46 9.32 -29.66
CA GLU A 94 7.26 10.06 -30.65
C GLU A 94 7.87 9.13 -31.73
N ARG A 95 8.24 7.90 -31.37
CA ARG A 95 8.77 6.92 -32.32
C ARG A 95 7.69 6.33 -33.21
N GLU A 96 6.49 6.14 -32.69
CA GLU A 96 5.32 5.69 -33.46
C GLU A 96 4.95 6.75 -34.49
N ASP A 97 4.83 8.02 -34.09
CA ASP A 97 4.59 9.14 -35.01
C ASP A 97 5.66 9.23 -36.10
N ALA A 98 6.94 9.07 -35.72
CA ALA A 98 8.05 9.06 -36.68
C ALA A 98 8.04 7.84 -37.60
N ALA A 99 7.49 6.70 -37.17
CA ALA A 99 7.31 5.53 -38.02
C ALA A 99 6.20 5.77 -39.04
N ASP A 100 5.06 6.28 -38.60
CA ASP A 100 3.93 6.60 -39.48
C ASP A 100 4.33 7.61 -40.57
N GLN A 101 5.10 8.65 -40.22
CA GLN A 101 5.63 9.61 -41.19
C GLN A 101 6.58 8.96 -42.20
N ARG A 102 7.42 8.01 -41.77
CA ARG A 102 8.31 7.27 -42.67
C ARG A 102 7.51 6.41 -43.63
N ASP A 103 6.46 5.74 -43.16
CA ASP A 103 5.62 4.89 -43.99
C ASP A 103 4.89 5.70 -45.06
N VAL A 104 4.33 6.87 -44.71
CA VAL A 104 3.76 7.81 -45.67
C VAL A 104 4.80 8.26 -46.72
N SER A 105 6.02 8.58 -46.28
CA SER A 105 7.11 8.98 -47.18
C SER A 105 7.55 7.86 -48.12
N LEU A 106 7.60 6.62 -47.63
CA LEU A 106 7.94 5.44 -48.43
C LEU A 106 6.87 5.18 -49.48
N LEU A 107 5.59 5.19 -49.12
CA LEU A 107 4.49 5.05 -50.08
C LEU A 107 4.54 6.11 -51.19
N ALA A 108 4.84 7.37 -50.84
CA ALA A 108 5.00 8.42 -51.83
C ALA A 108 6.20 8.18 -52.77
N ARG A 109 7.32 7.67 -52.24
CA ARG A 109 8.50 7.31 -53.03
C ARG A 109 8.25 6.12 -53.94
N GLU A 110 7.57 5.09 -53.45
CA GLU A 110 7.19 3.92 -54.25
C GLU A 110 6.34 4.33 -55.43
N LYS A 111 5.30 5.16 -55.21
CA LYS A 111 4.48 5.70 -56.29
C LYS A 111 5.31 6.48 -57.31
N ALA A 112 6.21 7.36 -56.86
CA ALA A 112 7.06 8.15 -57.74
C ALA A 112 8.04 7.28 -58.56
N VAL A 113 8.52 6.16 -58.00
CA VAL A 113 9.36 5.18 -58.72
C VAL A 113 8.53 4.49 -59.79
N THR A 114 7.34 3.98 -59.47
CA THR A 114 6.44 3.35 -60.45
C THR A 114 6.09 4.29 -61.60
N GLU A 115 5.80 5.56 -61.31
CA GLU A 115 5.53 6.56 -62.36
C GLU A 115 6.75 6.80 -63.27
N ARG A 116 7.96 6.83 -62.71
CA ARG A 116 9.21 6.95 -63.50
C ARG A 116 9.48 5.73 -64.35
N GLU A 117 9.23 4.54 -63.84
CA GLU A 117 9.37 3.28 -64.59
C GLU A 117 8.42 3.25 -65.79
N GLN A 118 7.14 3.58 -65.58
CA GLN A 118 6.16 3.68 -66.66
C GLN A 118 6.53 4.74 -67.70
N ALA A 119 7.02 5.91 -67.27
CA ALA A 119 7.46 6.96 -68.18
C ALA A 119 8.69 6.53 -69.01
N ALA A 120 9.65 5.84 -68.39
CA ALA A 120 10.83 5.30 -69.05
C ALA A 120 10.47 4.22 -70.07
N GLU A 121 9.56 3.29 -69.72
CA GLU A 121 9.07 2.26 -70.64
C GLU A 121 8.37 2.85 -71.85
N LYS A 122 7.49 3.83 -71.63
CA LYS A 122 6.83 4.56 -72.72
C LYS A 122 7.83 5.28 -73.62
N ALA A 123 8.79 5.98 -73.04
CA ALA A 123 9.83 6.68 -73.81
C ALA A 123 10.67 5.70 -74.66
N ALA A 124 11.02 4.53 -74.10
CA ALA A 124 11.73 3.48 -74.83
C ALA A 124 10.89 2.92 -75.99
N ALA A 125 9.59 2.68 -75.77
CA ALA A 125 8.68 2.20 -76.80
C ALA A 125 8.51 3.22 -77.95
N ASP A 126 8.37 4.50 -77.62
CA ASP A 126 8.23 5.58 -78.60
C ASP A 126 9.53 5.78 -79.40
N ALA A 127 10.69 5.70 -78.74
CA ALA A 127 12.00 5.74 -79.41
C ALA A 127 12.18 4.56 -80.39
N ALA A 128 11.78 3.35 -79.99
CA ALA A 128 11.85 2.16 -80.84
C ALA A 128 10.93 2.26 -82.07
N LYS A 129 9.74 2.86 -81.93
CA LYS A 129 8.84 3.13 -83.07
C LYS A 129 9.44 4.15 -84.02
N ALA A 130 10.01 5.25 -83.50
CA ALA A 130 10.65 6.28 -84.31
C ALA A 130 11.86 5.74 -85.09
N ALA A 131 12.65 4.85 -84.50
CA ALA A 131 13.78 4.21 -85.17
C ALA A 131 13.37 3.29 -86.34
N LYS A 132 12.21 2.64 -86.26
CA LYS A 132 11.69 1.77 -87.34
C LYS A 132 11.04 2.55 -88.50
N ALA A 133 10.72 3.83 -88.29
CA ALA A 133 10.08 4.69 -89.28
C ALA A 133 11.07 5.52 -90.12
N LYS A 134 12.38 5.41 -89.83
CA LYS A 134 13.48 6.00 -90.61
C LYS A 134 14.13 4.93 -91.48
#